data_AF-A0A958L7L5-F1
#
_entry.id   AF-A0A958L7L5-F1
#
_cell.length_a   1.000
_cell.length_b   1.000
_cell.length_c   1.000
_cell.angle_alpha   90.00
_cell.angle_beta   90.00
_cell.angle_gamma   90.00
#
_symmetry.space_group_name_H-M   'P 1'
#
loop_
_entity.id
_entity.type
_entity.pdbx_description
1 polymer ?
#
loop_
_entity_poly.entity_id
_entity_poly.type
_entity_poly.pdbx_seq_one_letter_code
_entity_poly.pdbx_strand_id
1 'polypeptide(L)'
;MKFMTLVLFAMVLSACSMFQRHPGSGYADYEQSLAESNVKQYYNDKADNKKQQSMQEIGLDATRPLTENEAQALNYRIYLNRLEDNLVTERERKQYYYYKPMLKSDADRIRFLKIPSVEARERFAQQLNLVQKFNDFDDNTLNLIEDNDIAIGMNQQAVKESWGDPDSVEVAGREVYGNQAWKYTKMVSSNEGYKKETRIIYFEAGRVIGWESL
;
A
#
# COMPACT_ATOMS: atom_id res chain seq x y z
N MET A 1 -12.53 -22.11 -71.72
CA MET A 1 -11.07 -22.13 -71.45
C MET A 1 -10.63 -21.12 -70.36
N LYS A 2 -11.43 -20.85 -69.33
CA LYS A 2 -11.03 -19.98 -68.18
C LYS A 2 -10.95 -20.71 -66.84
N PHE A 3 -11.39 -21.97 -66.77
CA PHE A 3 -11.37 -22.80 -65.55
C PHE A 3 -10.07 -23.59 -65.35
N MET A 4 -9.23 -23.72 -66.38
CA MET A 4 -8.03 -24.57 -66.35
C MET A 4 -6.80 -23.82 -65.80
N THR A 5 -6.79 -22.49 -65.82
CA THR A 5 -5.71 -21.66 -65.29
C THR A 5 -5.75 -21.46 -63.77
N LEU A 6 -6.89 -21.70 -63.11
CA LEU A 6 -7.04 -21.48 -61.67
C LEU A 6 -6.53 -22.68 -60.83
N VAL A 7 -6.55 -23.89 -61.39
CA VAL A 7 -6.08 -25.11 -60.70
C VAL A 7 -4.55 -25.18 -60.64
N LEU A 8 -3.85 -24.59 -61.62
CA LEU A 8 -2.38 -24.62 -61.66
C LEU A 8 -1.73 -23.71 -60.60
N PHE A 9 -2.41 -22.65 -60.15
CA PHE A 9 -1.87 -21.73 -59.14
C PHE A 9 -2.00 -22.28 -57.70
N ALA A 10 -2.96 -23.17 -57.45
CA ALA A 10 -3.16 -23.76 -56.13
C ALA A 10 -2.11 -24.84 -55.77
N MET A 11 -1.43 -25.44 -56.75
CA MET A 11 -0.41 -26.47 -56.47
C MET A 11 0.98 -25.91 -56.11
N VAL A 12 1.27 -24.63 -56.43
CA VAL A 12 2.60 -24.05 -56.16
C VAL A 12 2.76 -23.58 -54.71
N LEU A 13 1.66 -23.36 -53.97
CA LEU A 13 1.71 -22.90 -52.58
C LEU A 13 1.89 -24.01 -51.54
N SER A 14 1.78 -25.29 -51.94
CA SER A 14 1.87 -26.43 -51.01
C SER A 14 3.29 -26.97 -50.79
N ALA A 15 4.31 -26.41 -51.44
CA ALA A 15 5.68 -26.94 -51.38
C ALA A 15 6.53 -26.44 -50.20
N CYS A 16 6.05 -25.49 -49.39
CA CYS A 16 6.85 -24.90 -48.30
C CYS A 16 6.59 -25.49 -46.91
N SER A 17 5.65 -26.44 -46.74
CA SER A 17 5.29 -26.97 -45.42
C SER A 17 6.13 -28.17 -44.94
N MET A 18 7.10 -28.65 -45.74
CA MET A 18 7.86 -29.88 -45.43
C MET A 18 9.32 -29.66 -44.97
N PHE A 19 9.69 -28.44 -44.61
CA PHE A 19 10.92 -28.21 -43.82
C PHE A 19 10.62 -28.37 -42.32
N GLN A 20 10.41 -29.62 -41.89
CA GLN A 20 10.47 -29.94 -40.46
C GLN A 20 11.93 -29.82 -40.03
N ARG A 21 12.23 -28.79 -39.24
CA ARG A 21 13.55 -28.60 -38.63
C ARG A 21 13.90 -29.85 -37.81
N HIS A 22 15.09 -30.39 -38.02
CA HIS A 22 15.58 -31.53 -37.28
C HIS A 22 15.66 -31.17 -35.78
N PRO A 23 15.02 -31.93 -34.87
CA PRO A 23 14.97 -31.60 -33.44
C PRO A 23 16.36 -31.61 -32.77
N GLY A 24 17.36 -32.19 -33.44
CA GLY A 24 18.78 -32.16 -33.01
C GLY A 24 19.61 -30.99 -33.54
N SER A 25 19.02 -29.98 -34.21
CA SER A 25 19.77 -28.74 -34.48
C SER A 25 19.82 -27.97 -33.16
N GLY A 26 21.00 -27.80 -32.56
CA GLY A 26 21.23 -27.20 -31.23
C GLY A 26 20.79 -25.73 -31.06
N TYR A 27 19.86 -25.24 -31.88
CA TYR A 27 19.19 -23.94 -31.77
C TYR A 27 17.96 -23.96 -30.85
N ALA A 28 17.37 -25.13 -30.54
CA ALA A 28 16.25 -25.21 -29.60
C ALA A 28 16.65 -24.88 -28.15
N ASP A 29 17.91 -25.13 -27.79
CA ASP A 29 18.44 -24.93 -26.44
C ASP A 29 18.79 -23.45 -26.15
N TYR A 30 19.10 -22.68 -27.20
CA TYR A 30 19.38 -21.24 -27.08
C TYR A 30 18.12 -20.42 -26.80
N GLU A 31 17.00 -20.75 -27.43
CA GLU A 31 15.75 -20.01 -27.24
C GLU A 31 15.13 -20.32 -25.86
N GLN A 32 15.26 -21.57 -25.40
CA GLN A 32 14.84 -21.97 -24.06
C GLN A 32 15.74 -21.35 -22.97
N SER A 33 17.06 -21.37 -23.13
CA SER A 33 17.97 -20.74 -22.18
C SER A 33 17.85 -19.20 -22.14
N LEU A 34 17.55 -18.55 -23.26
CA LEU A 34 17.22 -17.11 -23.30
C LEU A 34 15.91 -16.82 -22.59
N ALA A 35 14.86 -17.63 -22.79
CA ALA A 35 13.60 -17.49 -22.07
C ALA A 35 13.78 -17.68 -20.56
N GLU A 36 14.53 -18.70 -20.14
CA GLU A 36 14.86 -18.94 -18.73
C GLU A 36 15.70 -17.81 -18.12
N SER A 37 16.69 -17.29 -18.85
CA SER A 37 17.51 -16.14 -18.45
C SER A 37 16.67 -14.88 -18.27
N ASN A 38 15.79 -14.57 -19.22
CA ASN A 38 14.93 -13.39 -19.17
C ASN A 38 13.94 -13.45 -18.00
N VAL A 39 13.38 -14.63 -17.73
CA VAL A 39 12.47 -14.86 -16.60
C VAL A 39 13.22 -14.69 -15.27
N LYS A 40 14.42 -15.26 -15.16
CA LYS A 40 15.27 -15.10 -13.96
C LYS A 40 15.65 -13.64 -13.72
N GLN A 41 16.03 -12.91 -14.77
CA GLN A 41 16.34 -11.49 -14.70
C GLN A 41 15.13 -10.67 -14.21
N TYR A 42 13.94 -10.91 -14.77
CA TYR A 42 12.71 -10.25 -14.32
C TYR A 42 12.43 -10.45 -12.83
N TYR A 43 12.60 -11.67 -12.31
CA TYR A 43 12.39 -11.93 -10.88
C TYR A 43 13.45 -11.28 -9.99
N ASN A 44 14.70 -11.22 -10.44
CA ASN A 44 15.77 -10.51 -9.73
C ASN A 44 15.48 -9.01 -9.70
N ASP A 45 15.18 -8.40 -10.84
CA ASP A 45 14.85 -6.98 -10.95
C ASP A 45 13.65 -6.64 -10.05
N LYS A 46 12.63 -7.49 -10.01
CA LYS A 46 11.48 -7.34 -9.11
C LYS A 46 11.87 -7.44 -7.64
N ALA A 47 12.76 -8.36 -7.28
CA ALA A 47 13.24 -8.50 -5.91
C ALA A 47 14.08 -7.28 -5.49
N ASP A 48 14.94 -6.79 -6.38
CA ASP A 48 15.77 -5.60 -6.17
C ASP A 48 14.91 -4.34 -6.02
N ASN A 49 13.89 -4.17 -6.87
CA ASN A 49 12.92 -3.08 -6.74
C ASN A 49 12.18 -3.13 -5.40
N LYS A 50 11.71 -4.31 -4.98
CA LYS A 50 11.06 -4.46 -3.65
C LYS A 50 12.02 -4.15 -2.51
N LYS A 51 13.28 -4.54 -2.63
CA LYS A 51 14.33 -4.24 -1.64
C LYS A 51 14.58 -2.74 -1.58
N GLN A 52 14.74 -2.07 -2.72
CA GLN A 52 14.95 -0.62 -2.81
C GLN A 52 13.76 0.17 -2.23
N GLN A 53 12.53 -0.22 -2.57
CA GLN A 53 11.33 0.38 -1.98
C GLN A 53 11.33 0.21 -0.46
N SER A 54 11.63 -0.99 0.02
CA SER A 54 11.71 -1.28 1.46
C SER A 54 12.78 -0.43 2.15
N MET A 55 13.93 -0.19 1.50
CA MET A 55 14.98 0.70 2.01
C MET A 55 14.50 2.15 2.12
N GLN A 56 13.80 2.67 1.10
CA GLN A 56 13.24 4.02 1.10
C GLN A 56 12.23 4.21 2.23
N GLU A 57 11.34 3.23 2.47
CA GLU A 57 10.33 3.28 3.53
C GLU A 57 10.90 3.40 4.94
N ILE A 58 12.10 2.84 5.19
CA ILE A 58 12.79 2.94 6.47
C ILE A 58 13.91 3.99 6.47
N GLY A 59 14.00 4.81 5.41
CA GLY A 59 14.94 5.91 5.29
C GLY A 59 16.41 5.50 5.14
N LEU A 60 16.69 4.30 4.63
CA LEU A 60 18.05 3.84 4.38
C LEU A 60 18.57 4.32 3.02
N ASP A 61 19.83 4.75 3.02
CA ASP A 61 20.56 5.12 1.81
C ASP A 61 21.11 3.88 1.09
N ALA A 62 20.77 3.73 -0.18
CA ALA A 62 21.21 2.62 -1.03
C ALA A 62 22.66 2.76 -1.54
N THR A 63 23.28 3.93 -1.40
CA THR A 63 24.62 4.20 -1.94
C THR A 63 25.76 3.65 -1.08
N ARG A 64 25.50 3.36 0.19
CA ARG A 64 26.50 2.87 1.15
C ARG A 64 26.23 1.43 1.59
N PRO A 65 27.26 0.69 2.04
CA PRO A 65 27.06 -0.60 2.67
C PRO A 65 26.19 -0.45 3.94
N LEU A 66 25.26 -1.38 4.11
CA LEU A 66 24.40 -1.45 5.29
C LEU A 66 25.17 -2.01 6.48
N THR A 67 24.94 -1.44 7.66
CA THR A 67 25.36 -2.04 8.92
C THR A 67 24.53 -3.29 9.22
N GLU A 68 24.99 -4.14 10.15
CA GLU A 68 24.26 -5.37 10.54
C GLU A 68 22.84 -5.06 11.05
N ASN A 69 22.69 -4.03 11.89
CA ASN A 69 21.39 -3.59 12.41
C ASN A 69 20.45 -3.11 11.29
N GLU A 70 20.97 -2.38 10.31
CA GLU A 70 20.19 -1.90 9.16
C GLU A 70 19.79 -3.03 8.23
N ALA A 71 20.70 -3.99 8.00
CA ALA A 71 20.39 -5.19 7.23
C ALA A 71 19.29 -6.01 7.91
N GLN A 72 19.33 -6.14 9.24
CA GLN A 72 18.27 -6.78 10.01
C GLN A 72 16.95 -6.01 9.88
N ALA A 73 16.93 -4.69 10.09
CA ALA A 73 15.74 -3.85 9.94
C ALA A 73 15.12 -3.96 8.53
N LEU A 74 15.96 -3.95 7.49
CA LEU A 74 15.53 -4.16 6.11
C LEU A 74 14.88 -5.54 5.91
N ASN A 75 15.47 -6.59 6.47
CA ASN A 75 14.89 -7.95 6.41
C ASN A 75 13.54 -8.02 7.11
N TYR A 76 13.38 -7.37 8.28
CA TYR A 76 12.09 -7.24 8.96
C TYR A 76 11.08 -6.50 8.06
N ARG A 77 11.46 -5.38 7.45
CA ARG A 77 10.57 -4.63 6.56
C ARG A 77 10.13 -5.43 5.35
N ILE A 78 11.05 -6.10 4.65
CA ILE A 78 10.73 -6.98 3.51
C ILE A 78 9.77 -8.09 3.94
N TYR A 79 9.99 -8.68 5.12
CA TYR A 79 9.15 -9.74 5.64
C TYR A 79 7.75 -9.23 6.03
N LEU A 80 7.66 -8.05 6.65
CA LEU A 80 6.40 -7.37 6.92
C LEU A 80 5.62 -7.12 5.63
N ASN A 81 6.25 -6.55 4.61
CA ASN A 81 5.61 -6.25 3.33
C ASN A 81 5.05 -7.53 2.68
N ARG A 82 5.74 -8.66 2.80
CA ARG A 82 5.22 -9.97 2.34
C ARG A 82 3.98 -10.42 3.12
N LEU A 83 3.95 -10.21 4.44
CA LEU A 83 2.78 -10.56 5.26
C LEU A 83 1.58 -9.65 4.96
N GLU A 84 1.81 -8.36 4.73
CA GLU A 84 0.77 -7.41 4.31
C GLU A 84 0.21 -7.76 2.92
N ASP A 85 1.09 -8.11 1.96
CA ASP A 85 0.72 -8.55 0.60
C ASP A 85 -0.16 -9.81 0.63
N ASN A 86 0.02 -10.68 1.64
CA ASN A 86 -0.68 -11.95 1.79
C ASN A 86 -2.05 -11.83 2.50
N LEU A 87 -2.52 -10.62 2.82
CA LEU A 87 -3.87 -10.42 3.39
C LEU A 87 -4.94 -10.65 2.31
N VAL A 88 -5.48 -11.87 2.29
CA VAL A 88 -6.41 -12.35 1.25
C VAL A 88 -7.79 -11.71 1.39
N THR A 89 -8.37 -11.72 2.59
CA THR A 89 -9.76 -11.29 2.78
C THR A 89 -9.86 -9.81 3.14
N GLU A 90 -10.92 -9.14 2.70
CA GLU A 90 -11.21 -7.75 3.08
C GLU A 90 -11.40 -7.61 4.61
N ARG A 91 -11.92 -8.65 5.29
CA ARG A 91 -12.06 -8.66 6.74
C ARG A 91 -10.70 -8.61 7.45
N GLU A 92 -9.73 -9.41 7.00
CA GLU A 92 -8.37 -9.38 7.55
C GLU A 92 -7.67 -8.06 7.28
N ARG A 93 -7.83 -7.51 6.07
CA ARG A 93 -7.28 -6.20 5.69
C ARG A 93 -7.84 -5.10 6.59
N LYS A 94 -9.18 -5.05 6.74
CA LYS A 94 -9.86 -4.10 7.65
C LYS A 94 -9.35 -4.21 9.08
N GLN A 95 -9.27 -5.42 9.61
CA GLN A 95 -8.77 -5.62 10.97
C GLN A 95 -7.32 -5.14 11.11
N TYR A 96 -6.44 -5.50 10.17
CA TYR A 96 -5.04 -5.11 10.24
C TYR A 96 -4.85 -3.60 10.18
N TYR A 97 -5.46 -2.92 9.21
CA TYR A 97 -5.31 -1.48 9.06
C TYR A 97 -5.98 -0.69 10.18
N TYR A 98 -7.02 -1.24 10.83
CA TYR A 98 -7.57 -0.67 12.06
C TYR A 98 -6.55 -0.65 13.20
N TYR A 99 -5.80 -1.75 13.41
CA TYR A 99 -4.81 -1.84 14.48
C TYR A 99 -3.42 -1.29 14.11
N LYS A 100 -3.08 -1.17 12.81
CA LYS A 100 -1.77 -0.72 12.31
C LYS A 100 -1.23 0.56 12.99
N PRO A 101 -2.05 1.60 13.25
CA PRO A 101 -1.57 2.84 13.91
C PRO A 101 -1.20 2.66 15.39
N MET A 102 -1.55 1.52 15.99
CA MET A 102 -1.25 1.16 17.39
C MET A 102 -0.01 0.27 17.49
N LEU A 103 0.41 -0.33 16.37
CA LEU A 103 1.56 -1.22 16.25
C LEU A 103 2.80 -0.39 15.89
N LYS A 104 3.53 0.06 16.92
CA LYS A 104 4.63 1.03 16.81
C LYS A 104 5.83 0.54 16.01
N SER A 105 6.09 -0.78 16.02
CA SER A 105 7.26 -1.37 15.36
C SER A 105 6.87 -2.40 14.30
N ASP A 106 7.77 -2.64 13.34
CA ASP A 106 7.61 -3.72 12.35
C ASP A 106 7.52 -5.09 13.04
N ALA A 107 8.23 -5.28 14.15
CA ALA A 107 8.17 -6.50 14.95
C ALA A 107 6.75 -6.74 15.51
N ASP A 108 6.08 -5.70 16.00
CA ASP A 108 4.70 -5.79 16.50
C ASP A 108 3.72 -6.11 15.36
N ARG A 109 3.90 -5.46 14.20
CA ARG A 109 3.08 -5.71 13.01
C ARG A 109 3.24 -7.13 12.50
N ILE A 110 4.47 -7.64 12.42
CA ILE A 110 4.76 -9.02 12.06
C ILE A 110 4.15 -9.98 13.07
N ARG A 111 4.30 -9.71 14.37
CA ARG A 111 3.73 -10.56 15.43
C ARG A 111 2.22 -10.64 15.31
N PHE A 112 1.55 -9.51 15.03
CA PHE A 112 0.11 -9.46 14.80
C PHE A 112 -0.31 -10.24 13.54
N LEU A 113 0.36 -10.01 12.41
CA LEU A 113 0.05 -10.64 11.13
C LEU A 113 0.32 -12.16 11.11
N LYS A 114 1.28 -12.63 11.92
CA LYS A 114 1.56 -14.06 12.10
C LYS A 114 0.44 -14.82 12.80
N ILE A 115 -0.49 -14.15 13.47
CA ILE A 115 -1.62 -14.81 14.11
C ILE A 115 -2.60 -15.25 13.01
N PRO A 116 -2.97 -16.54 12.94
CA PRO A 116 -3.60 -17.11 11.75
C PRO A 116 -5.07 -16.71 11.55
N SER A 117 -5.82 -16.43 12.61
CA SER A 117 -7.25 -16.10 12.51
C SER A 117 -7.57 -14.69 12.99
N VAL A 118 -8.62 -14.10 12.40
CA VAL A 118 -9.15 -12.79 12.78
C VAL A 118 -9.55 -12.78 14.26
N GLU A 119 -10.17 -13.85 14.75
CA GLU A 119 -10.61 -13.99 16.14
C GLU A 119 -9.42 -14.11 17.11
N ALA A 120 -8.31 -14.72 16.70
CA ALA A 120 -7.10 -14.78 17.52
C ALA A 120 -6.37 -13.43 17.54
N ARG A 121 -6.35 -12.70 16.41
CA ARG A 121 -5.82 -11.33 16.33
C ARG A 121 -6.59 -10.36 17.22
N GLU A 122 -7.90 -10.51 17.25
CA GLU A 122 -8.79 -9.70 18.10
C GLU A 122 -8.49 -9.93 19.58
N ARG A 123 -8.41 -11.19 20.02
CA ARG A 123 -8.03 -11.54 21.40
C ARG A 123 -6.65 -11.01 21.77
N PHE A 124 -5.70 -11.05 20.84
CA PHE A 124 -4.37 -10.48 21.03
C PHE A 124 -4.43 -8.95 21.20
N ALA A 125 -5.21 -8.25 20.38
CA ALA A 125 -5.38 -6.80 20.50
C ALA A 125 -6.03 -6.41 21.84
N GLN A 126 -7.04 -7.17 22.28
CA GLN A 126 -7.69 -7.01 23.57
C GLN A 126 -6.71 -7.26 24.73
N GLN A 127 -5.89 -8.31 24.67
CA GLN A 127 -4.88 -8.60 25.69
C GLN A 127 -3.86 -7.47 25.85
N LEU A 128 -3.54 -6.75 24.78
CA LEU A 128 -2.63 -5.61 24.79
C LEU A 128 -3.32 -4.26 25.11
N ASN A 129 -4.65 -4.28 25.31
CA ASN A 129 -5.51 -3.11 25.47
C ASN A 129 -5.33 -2.09 24.34
N LEU A 130 -5.18 -2.57 23.09
CA LEU A 130 -4.93 -1.68 21.94
C LEU A 130 -6.13 -0.77 21.65
N VAL A 131 -7.34 -1.32 21.67
CA VAL A 131 -8.58 -0.58 21.38
C VAL A 131 -8.78 0.57 22.38
N GLN A 132 -8.61 0.29 23.68
CA GLN A 132 -8.77 1.30 24.71
C GLN A 132 -7.73 2.42 24.53
N LYS A 133 -6.46 2.07 24.35
CA LYS A 133 -5.38 3.05 24.11
C LYS A 133 -5.56 3.90 22.85
N PHE A 134 -6.37 3.45 21.90
CA PHE A 134 -6.64 4.22 20.70
C PHE A 134 -7.73 5.26 20.89
N ASN A 135 -8.70 4.99 21.77
CA ASN A 135 -9.79 5.89 22.11
C ASN A 135 -9.44 6.84 23.26
N ASP A 136 -8.54 6.42 24.15
CA ASP A 136 -8.01 7.27 25.20
C ASP A 136 -7.13 8.34 24.57
N PHE A 137 -7.62 9.59 24.58
CA PHE A 137 -6.84 10.75 24.19
C PHE A 137 -5.76 11.02 25.25
N ASP A 138 -4.55 11.37 24.80
CA ASP A 138 -3.55 11.91 25.72
C ASP A 138 -3.97 13.33 26.15
N ASP A 139 -3.45 13.78 27.31
CA ASP A 139 -3.80 15.10 27.87
C ASP A 139 -3.57 16.24 26.87
N ASN A 140 -2.55 16.11 26.02
CA ASN A 140 -2.27 17.07 24.95
C ASN A 140 -3.39 17.09 23.90
N THR A 141 -3.87 15.94 23.44
CA THR A 141 -5.00 15.86 22.51
C THR A 141 -6.28 16.37 23.15
N LEU A 142 -6.52 16.11 24.44
CA LEU A 142 -7.67 16.65 25.16
C LEU A 142 -7.68 18.17 25.17
N ASN A 143 -6.54 18.81 25.50
CA ASN A 143 -6.42 20.26 25.48
C ASN A 143 -6.70 20.83 24.07
N LEU A 144 -6.18 20.17 23.01
CA LEU A 144 -6.44 20.56 21.63
C LEU A 144 -7.92 20.43 21.25
N ILE A 145 -8.61 19.39 21.75
CA ILE A 145 -10.05 19.23 21.55
C ILE A 145 -10.82 20.37 22.22
N GLU A 146 -10.47 20.71 23.47
CA GLU A 146 -11.08 21.83 24.21
C GLU A 146 -10.85 23.17 23.50
N ASP A 147 -9.66 23.39 22.96
CA ASP A 147 -9.29 24.60 22.22
C ASP A 147 -9.84 24.64 20.78
N ASN A 148 -10.56 23.60 20.34
CA ASN A 148 -11.01 23.43 18.95
C ASN A 148 -9.85 23.50 17.94
N ASP A 149 -8.68 22.99 18.30
CA ASP A 149 -7.50 22.93 17.45
C ASP A 149 -7.19 21.50 16.98
N ILE A 150 -6.26 21.39 16.04
CA ILE A 150 -5.80 20.13 15.45
C ILE A 150 -4.28 20.04 15.47
N ALA A 151 -3.78 18.82 15.67
CA ALA A 151 -2.36 18.52 15.61
C ALA A 151 -2.08 17.27 14.77
N ILE A 152 -0.86 17.21 14.23
CA ILE A 152 -0.34 16.03 13.54
C ILE A 152 -0.40 14.83 14.49
N GLY A 153 -0.92 13.72 14.00
CA GLY A 153 -1.04 12.46 14.74
C GLY A 153 -2.38 12.23 15.43
N MET A 154 -3.23 13.27 15.59
CA MET A 154 -4.59 13.13 16.10
C MET A 154 -5.35 12.08 15.27
N ASN A 155 -6.13 11.22 15.94
CA ASN A 155 -6.97 10.26 15.25
C ASN A 155 -8.23 10.98 14.70
N GLN A 156 -8.91 10.32 13.77
CA GLN A 156 -10.15 10.82 13.16
C GLN A 156 -11.23 11.18 14.20
N GLN A 157 -11.33 10.43 15.29
CA GLN A 157 -12.32 10.67 16.34
C GLN A 157 -12.03 11.97 17.10
N ALA A 158 -10.77 12.21 17.47
CA ALA A 158 -10.32 13.44 18.11
C ALA A 158 -10.59 14.68 17.25
N VAL A 159 -10.38 14.56 15.92
CA VAL A 159 -10.70 15.64 14.98
C VAL A 159 -12.20 15.90 14.94
N LYS A 160 -13.05 14.85 14.97
CA LYS A 160 -14.50 15.02 15.05
C LYS A 160 -14.95 15.65 16.37
N GLU A 161 -14.30 15.30 17.47
CA GLU A 161 -14.63 15.90 18.78
C GLU A 161 -14.21 17.38 18.84
N SER A 162 -13.10 17.74 18.21
CA SER A 162 -12.60 19.12 18.14
C SER A 162 -13.37 19.98 17.12
N TRP A 163 -13.71 19.45 15.94
CA TRP A 163 -14.25 20.24 14.81
C TRP A 163 -15.69 19.88 14.40
N GLY A 164 -16.25 18.80 14.93
CA GLY A 164 -17.52 18.23 14.49
C GLY A 164 -17.39 17.29 13.30
N ASP A 165 -18.53 16.91 12.72
CA ASP A 165 -18.55 16.10 11.51
C ASP A 165 -18.10 16.93 10.28
N PRO A 166 -17.31 16.34 9.36
CA PRO A 166 -16.87 17.03 8.16
C PRO A 166 -18.02 17.23 7.15
N ASP A 167 -17.94 18.30 6.37
CA ASP A 167 -18.90 18.59 5.28
C ASP A 167 -18.75 17.57 4.13
N SER A 168 -17.52 17.19 3.84
CA SER A 168 -17.20 16.19 2.82
C SER A 168 -15.97 15.37 3.19
N VAL A 169 -16.00 14.08 2.85
CA VAL A 169 -14.88 13.14 3.02
C VAL A 169 -14.49 12.59 1.65
N GLU A 170 -13.28 12.88 1.22
CA GLU A 170 -12.67 12.32 0.02
C GLU A 170 -11.74 11.17 0.42
N VAL A 171 -11.84 10.03 -0.28
CA VAL A 171 -11.04 8.84 0.03
C VAL A 171 -10.03 8.59 -1.08
N ALA A 172 -8.74 8.54 -0.72
CA ALA A 172 -7.67 8.23 -1.66
C ALA A 172 -7.37 6.72 -1.69
N GLY A 173 -7.76 6.04 -2.77
CA GLY A 173 -7.55 4.60 -2.93
C GLY A 173 -8.61 3.76 -2.24
N ARG A 174 -8.22 2.80 -1.39
CA ARG A 174 -9.17 1.95 -0.65
C ARG A 174 -9.46 2.56 0.72
N GLU A 175 -10.74 2.66 1.07
CA GLU A 175 -11.22 3.16 2.37
C GLU A 175 -10.54 2.48 3.57
N VAL A 176 -10.26 1.17 3.43
CA VAL A 176 -9.59 0.35 4.44
C VAL A 176 -8.24 0.90 4.88
N TYR A 177 -7.55 1.65 4.01
CA TYR A 177 -6.24 2.22 4.34
C TYR A 177 -6.32 3.50 5.17
N GLY A 178 -7.51 4.08 5.35
CA GLY A 178 -7.70 5.27 6.18
C GLY A 178 -7.07 6.54 5.58
N ASN A 179 -6.77 6.54 4.28
CA ASN A 179 -6.23 7.69 3.56
C ASN A 179 -7.40 8.56 3.08
N GLN A 180 -7.60 9.70 3.75
CA GLN A 180 -8.80 10.52 3.55
C GLN A 180 -8.44 12.01 3.60
N ALA A 181 -9.22 12.84 2.90
CA ALA A 181 -9.20 14.29 3.05
C ALA A 181 -10.58 14.76 3.52
N TRP A 182 -10.64 15.44 4.66
CA TRP A 182 -11.88 15.92 5.26
C TRP A 182 -11.98 17.41 5.12
N LYS A 183 -13.10 17.90 4.59
CA LYS A 183 -13.37 19.31 4.41
C LYS A 183 -14.30 19.82 5.50
N TYR A 184 -13.93 20.96 6.06
CA TYR A 184 -14.69 21.70 7.05
C TYR A 184 -14.90 23.13 6.60
N THR A 185 -16.09 23.64 6.84
CA THR A 185 -16.49 25.00 6.51
C THR A 185 -17.06 25.66 7.76
N LYS A 186 -16.42 26.73 8.25
CA LYS A 186 -16.92 27.50 9.39
C LYS A 186 -17.11 28.97 9.00
N MET A 187 -18.13 29.59 9.57
CA MET A 187 -18.34 31.03 9.49
C MET A 187 -17.69 31.67 10.72
N VAL A 188 -16.60 32.40 10.54
CA VAL A 188 -15.89 33.09 11.61
C VAL A 188 -16.24 34.57 11.61
N SER A 189 -16.33 35.17 12.80
CA SER A 189 -16.53 36.61 12.91
C SER A 189 -15.23 37.34 12.57
N SER A 190 -15.35 38.39 11.78
CA SER A 190 -14.27 39.25 11.31
C SER A 190 -14.70 40.72 11.42
N ASN A 191 -13.75 41.64 11.29
CA ASN A 191 -14.04 43.09 11.34
C ASN A 191 -15.04 43.56 10.26
N GLU A 192 -15.21 42.79 9.18
CA GLU A 192 -16.12 43.08 8.06
C GLU A 192 -17.44 42.28 8.12
N GLY A 193 -17.71 41.58 9.23
CA GLY A 193 -18.85 40.70 9.39
C GLY A 193 -18.44 39.23 9.48
N TYR A 194 -19.17 38.32 8.83
CA TYR A 194 -18.82 36.89 8.86
C TYR A 194 -18.03 36.50 7.61
N LYS A 195 -16.85 35.90 7.83
CA LYS A 195 -16.03 35.31 6.77
C LYS A 195 -16.19 33.79 6.78
N LYS A 196 -16.30 33.21 5.58
CA LYS A 196 -16.27 31.76 5.40
C LYS A 196 -14.81 31.30 5.38
N GLU A 197 -14.43 30.45 6.33
CA GLU A 197 -13.14 29.77 6.34
C GLU A 197 -13.34 28.32 5.97
N THR A 198 -12.50 27.83 5.06
CA THR A 198 -12.51 26.42 4.63
C THR A 198 -11.21 25.77 5.08
N ARG A 199 -11.30 24.63 5.75
CA ARG A 199 -10.15 23.84 6.16
C ARG A 199 -10.23 22.44 5.57
N ILE A 200 -9.13 21.94 5.03
CA ILE A 200 -9.01 20.57 4.51
C ILE A 200 -7.97 19.84 5.35
N ILE A 201 -8.36 18.74 6.00
CA ILE A 201 -7.51 17.94 6.87
C ILE A 201 -7.18 16.63 6.17
N TYR A 202 -5.90 16.30 6.08
CA TYR A 202 -5.40 15.09 5.44
C TYR A 202 -5.07 14.02 6.47
N PHE A 203 -5.58 12.82 6.24
CA PHE A 203 -5.37 11.64 7.05
C PHE A 203 -4.57 10.59 6.28
N GLU A 204 -3.62 9.97 6.97
CA GLU A 204 -2.94 8.75 6.54
C GLU A 204 -3.12 7.70 7.63
N ALA A 205 -3.59 6.50 7.26
CA ALA A 205 -3.88 5.44 8.22
C ALA A 205 -4.76 5.90 9.41
N GLY A 206 -5.72 6.80 9.16
CA GLY A 206 -6.64 7.32 10.18
C GLY A 206 -6.03 8.33 11.16
N ARG A 207 -4.83 8.87 10.88
CA ARG A 207 -4.17 9.92 11.67
C ARG A 207 -3.91 11.16 10.83
N VAL A 208 -4.00 12.34 11.45
CA VAL A 208 -3.71 13.61 10.78
C VAL A 208 -2.24 13.69 10.38
N ILE A 209 -1.97 13.95 9.10
CA ILE A 209 -0.61 14.22 8.58
C ILE A 209 -0.38 15.69 8.25
N GLY A 210 -1.46 16.46 8.05
CA GLY A 210 -1.40 17.88 7.72
C GLY A 210 -2.77 18.44 7.40
N TRP A 211 -2.83 19.76 7.18
CA TRP A 211 -4.05 20.45 6.80
C TRP A 211 -3.74 21.76 6.06
N GLU A 212 -4.71 22.23 5.30
CA GLU A 212 -4.68 23.51 4.58
C GLU A 212 -5.87 24.36 4.99
N SER A 213 -5.68 25.68 5.10
CA SER A 213 -6.76 26.66 5.34
C SER A 213 -6.83 27.62 4.16
N LEU A 214 -8.03 27.81 3.63
CA LEU A 214 -8.36 28.63 2.45
C LEU A 214 -9.23 29.83 2.83
#